data_AF-A0A971LW45-F1
#
_entry.id   AF-A0A971LW45-F1
#
_cell.length_a   1.000
_cell.length_b   1.000
_cell.length_c   1.000
_cell.angle_alpha   90.00
_cell.angle_beta   90.00
_cell.angle_gamma   90.00
#
_symmetry.space_group_name_H-M   'P 1'
#
loop_
_entity.id
_entity.type
_entity.pdbx_description
1 polymer ?
#
loop_
_entity_poly.entity_id
_entity_poly.type
_entity_poly.pdbx_seq_one_letter_code
_entity_poly.pdbx_strand_id
1 'polypeptide(L)' 'MRKRLVSSKYIKSAYEKKKVANKLDLREGLDIENIERIPEELFQIIGETLSFIECIDNMEGDRDEDKQ' A
#
# COMPACT_ATOMS: atom_id res chain seq x y z
N MET A 1 28.18 -6.04 31.19
CA MET A 1 27.63 -6.38 29.86
C MET A 1 28.63 -7.24 29.10
N ARG A 2 28.26 -8.45 28.65
CA ARG A 2 29.13 -9.29 27.82
C ARG A 2 28.93 -8.94 26.34
N LYS A 3 29.98 -8.46 25.67
CA LYS A 3 29.99 -8.23 24.22
C LYS A 3 30.21 -9.57 23.51
N ARG A 4 29.37 -9.90 22.54
CA ARG A 4 29.50 -11.12 21.72
C ARG A 4 29.97 -10.71 20.32
N LEU A 5 31.00 -11.39 19.82
CA LEU A 5 31.41 -11.25 18.42
C LEU A 5 30.41 -11.98 17.54
N VAL A 6 29.84 -11.27 16.58
CA VAL A 6 28.88 -11.82 15.61
C VAL A 6 29.49 -11.68 14.22
N SER A 7 29.38 -12.75 13.42
CA SER A 7 29.86 -12.73 12.04
C SER A 7 29.12 -11.70 11.20
N SER A 8 29.85 -10.98 10.34
CA SER A 8 29.32 -9.93 9.46
C SER A 8 28.17 -10.40 8.56
N LYS A 9 28.12 -11.71 8.25
CA LYS A 9 27.02 -12.34 7.51
C LYS A 9 25.66 -12.14 8.18
N TYR A 10 25.59 -12.25 9.51
CA TYR A 10 24.34 -12.09 10.25
C TYR A 10 23.90 -10.63 10.38
N ILE A 11 24.87 -9.72 10.49
CA ILE A 11 24.63 -8.28 10.45
C ILE A 11 24.05 -7.92 9.09
N LYS A 12 24.71 -8.37 8.01
CA LYS A 12 24.27 -8.11 6.64
C LYS A 12 22.85 -8.65 6.39
N SER A 13 22.52 -9.86 6.85
CA SER A 13 21.15 -10.40 6.69
C SER A 13 20.09 -9.67 7.51
N ALA A 14 20.43 -9.10 8.66
CA ALA A 14 19.48 -8.38 9.50
C ALA A 14 19.17 -6.97 8.98
N TYR A 15 20.15 -6.35 8.31
CA TYR A 15 20.06 -4.97 7.82
C TYR A 15 19.95 -4.85 6.29
N GLU A 16 20.21 -5.92 5.53
CA GLU A 16 19.81 -5.96 4.12
C GLU A 16 18.28 -5.94 4.07
N LYS A 17 17.73 -4.83 3.59
CA LYS A 17 16.36 -4.82 3.10
C LYS A 17 16.27 -5.92 2.06
N LYS A 18 15.49 -6.97 2.34
CA LYS A 18 15.09 -7.92 1.30
C LYS A 18 14.64 -7.06 0.12
N LYS A 19 15.23 -7.28 -1.06
CA LYS A 19 14.59 -6.89 -2.30
C LYS A 19 13.34 -7.74 -2.38
N VAL A 20 12.30 -7.35 -1.64
CA VAL A 20 10.96 -7.79 -1.96
C VAL A 20 10.83 -7.37 -3.40
N ALA A 21 10.63 -8.34 -4.29
CA ALA A 21 10.19 -8.06 -5.64
C ALA A 21 8.80 -7.43 -5.49
N ASN A 22 8.74 -6.17 -5.06
CA ASN A 22 7.55 -5.33 -4.98
C ASN A 22 7.22 -4.82 -6.39
N LYS A 23 7.37 -5.70 -7.38
CA LYS A 23 6.37 -5.79 -8.41
C LYS A 23 5.45 -6.89 -7.90
N LEU A 24 4.43 -6.49 -7.14
CA LEU A 24 3.16 -7.20 -7.27
C LEU A 24 2.85 -7.09 -8.76
N ASP A 25 3.31 -8.06 -9.55
CA ASP A 25 2.85 -8.19 -10.91
C ASP A 25 1.41 -8.65 -10.74
N LEU A 26 0.50 -7.68 -10.62
CA LEU A 26 -0.93 -7.90 -10.42
C LEU A 26 -1.49 -8.84 -11.49
N ARG A 27 -0.75 -9.01 -12.60
CA ARG A 27 -0.99 -9.94 -13.70
C ARG A 27 -0.74 -11.42 -13.39
N GLU A 28 0.13 -11.77 -12.44
CA GLU A 28 0.40 -13.20 -12.12
C GLU A 28 -0.58 -13.77 -11.08
N GLY A 29 -1.17 -12.92 -10.22
CA GLY A 29 -2.08 -13.35 -9.16
C GLY A 29 -3.55 -13.09 -9.44
N LEU A 30 -3.85 -12.10 -10.27
CA LEU A 30 -5.18 -11.90 -10.84
C LEU A 30 -5.09 -12.52 -12.23
N ASP A 31 -5.93 -13.49 -12.55
CA ASP A 31 -6.01 -14.10 -13.87
C ASP A 31 -6.61 -13.08 -14.87
N ILE A 32 -5.87 -12.00 -15.16
CA ILE A 32 -6.32 -10.80 -15.88
C ILE A 32 -6.68 -11.11 -17.34
N GLU A 33 -6.35 -12.30 -17.85
CA GLU A 33 -6.77 -12.78 -19.18
C GLU A 33 -8.30 -12.73 -19.36
N ASN A 34 -9.09 -12.74 -18.27
CA ASN A 34 -10.55 -12.64 -18.28
C ASN A 34 -11.14 -11.26 -17.91
N ILE A 35 -10.34 -10.19 -17.79
CA ILE A 35 -10.83 -8.82 -17.50
C ILE A 35 -11.40 -8.13 -18.77
N GLU A 36 -11.80 -8.89 -19.78
CA GLU A 36 -12.30 -8.36 -21.07
C GLU A 36 -13.53 -7.45 -20.95
N ARG A 37 -14.24 -7.44 -19.82
CA ARG A 37 -15.42 -6.58 -19.63
C ARG A 37 -15.72 -6.33 -18.16
N ILE A 38 -15.04 -5.34 -17.59
CA ILE A 38 -15.56 -4.69 -16.37
C ILE A 38 -16.69 -3.75 -16.80
N PRO A 39 -17.91 -3.88 -16.24
CA PRO A 39 -19.01 -2.97 -16.54
C PRO A 39 -18.62 -1.52 -16.22
N GLU A 40 -19.01 -0.58 -17.08
CA GLU A 40 -18.77 0.85 -16.89
C GLU A 40 -19.33 1.34 -15.53
N GLU A 41 -20.45 0.76 -15.11
CA GLU A 41 -21.10 0.95 -13.81
C GLU A 41 -20.16 0.64 -12.64
N LEU A 42 -19.29 -0.36 -12.75
CA LEU A 42 -18.35 -0.70 -11.68
C LEU A 42 -17.27 0.38 -11.52
N PHE A 43 -16.79 0.95 -12.62
CA PHE A 43 -15.84 2.06 -12.58
C PHE A 43 -16.49 3.32 -11.99
N GLN A 44 -17.76 3.56 -12.29
CA GLN A 44 -18.52 4.66 -11.69
C GLN A 44 -18.66 4.49 -10.18
N ILE A 45 -19.05 3.30 -9.72
CA ILE A 45 -19.16 2.99 -8.29
C ILE A 45 -17.81 3.17 -7.58
N ILE A 46 -16.73 2.64 -8.16
CA ILE A 46 -15.37 2.78 -7.59
C ILE A 46 -14.97 4.25 -7.56
N GLY A 47 -15.24 5.00 -8.62
CA GLY A 47 -14.96 6.44 -8.70
C GLY A 47 -15.68 7.23 -7.62
N GLU A 48 -17.00 7.05 -7.48
CA GLU A 48 -17.78 7.73 -6.45
C GLU A 48 -17.33 7.37 -5.04
N THR A 49 -17.00 6.10 -4.80
CA THR A 49 -16.51 5.65 -3.49
C THR A 49 -15.19 6.32 -3.14
N LEU A 50 -14.27 6.45 -4.10
CA LEU A 50 -12.99 7.13 -3.89
C LEU A 50 -13.18 8.63 -3.65
N SER A 51 -14.04 9.29 -4.43
CA SER A 51 -14.37 10.71 -4.22
C SER A 51 -15.05 10.96 -2.88
N PHE A 52 -15.88 10.03 -2.40
CA PHE A 52 -16.47 10.12 -1.07
C PHE A 52 -15.43 10.01 0.04
N ILE A 53 -14.49 9.06 -0.07
CA ILE A 53 -13.37 8.93 0.88
C ILE A 53 -12.53 10.21 0.90
N GLU A 54 -12.16 10.72 -0.27
CA GLU A 54 -11.40 11.97 -0.41
C GLU A 54 -12.16 13.18 0.16
N CYS A 55 -13.47 13.24 -0.05
CA CYS A 55 -14.31 14.28 0.54
C CYS A 55 -14.29 14.22 2.08
N ILE A 56 -14.40 13.02 2.67
CA ILE A 56 -14.30 12.85 4.13
C ILE A 56 -12.91 13.22 4.64
N ASP A 57 -11.85 12.75 3.99
CA ASP A 57 -10.47 13.00 4.42
C ASP A 57 -10.15 14.50 4.40
N ASN A 58 -10.58 15.22 3.35
CA ASN A 58 -10.45 16.67 3.27
C ASN A 58 -11.34 17.39 4.31
N MET A 59 -12.54 16.90 4.57
CA MET A 59 -13.44 17.48 5.57
C MET A 59 -12.98 17.22 7.02
N GLU A 60 -12.19 16.18 7.25
CA GLU A 60 -11.57 15.86 8.53
C GLU A 60 -10.28 16.67 8.73
N GLY A 61 -9.54 16.96 7.65
CA GLY A 61 -8.40 17.89 7.64
C GLY A 61 -8.77 19.35 7.97
N ASP A 62 -9.97 19.81 7.59
CA ASP A 62 -10.47 21.16 7.92
C ASP A 62 -11.01 21.29 9.36
N ARG A 63 -11.10 20.20 10.15
CA ARG A 63 -11.64 20.22 11.53
C ARG A 63 -10.58 20.27 12.63
N ASP A 64 -9.32 20.54 12.28
CA ASP A 64 -8.24 20.75 13.25
C ASP A 64 -8.05 22.24 13.66
N GLU A 65 -9.13 23.03 13.65
CA GLU A 65 -9.16 24.42 14.17
C GLU A 65 -10.07 24.59 15.40
N ASP A 66 -10.06 23.64 16.34
CA ASP A 66 -10.64 23.84 17.70
C ASP A 66 -9.68 23.32 18.79
N LYS A 67 -8.40 23.64 18.63
CA LYS A 67 -7.40 23.59 19.72
C LYS A 67 -6.64 24.91 19.79
N GLN A 68 -7.27 25.95 20.33
CA GLN A 68 -6.59 27.04 21.03
C GLN A 68 -7.49 27.73 22.04
#